data_AF-A0A2N2XNY9-F1
#
_entry.id   AF-A0A2N2XNY9-F1
#
_cell.length_a   1.000
_cell.length_b   1.000
_cell.length_c   1.000
_cell.angle_alpha   90.00
_cell.angle_beta   90.00
_cell.angle_gamma   90.00
#
_symmetry.space_group_name_H-M   'P 1'
#
loop_
_entity.id
_entity.type
_entity.pdbx_description
1 polymer ?
#
loop_
_entity_poly.entity_id
_entity_poly.type
_entity_poly.pdbx_seq_one_letter_code
_entity_poly.pdbx_strand_id
1 'polypeptide(L)'
;RLGEKAFEQAAGFLRIPTAVNPLDTSAVHPESYSVVDAMAGKLNTTVAELMNSEMLRKQLKLEEFVTEKTGLPTLKDIMSELSKPGRDPRSQFEVFEFDRNVHTMGDLIVGMELPGIITNITNFGAFVDIGVHQDGLVHVSQLADRYVSNPNEVVTLNQKVMVRVLEVDVARKRINLSMKKNG
;
A
#
# COMPACT_ATOMS: atom_id res chain seq x y z
N ARG A 1 22.61 -31.34 -0.59
CA ARG A 1 23.20 -30.59 -1.72
C ARG A 1 22.04 -30.13 -2.58
N LEU A 2 21.77 -28.82 -2.68
CA LEU A 2 20.83 -28.32 -3.69
C LEU A 2 21.44 -28.57 -5.08
N GLY A 3 20.63 -29.06 -6.03
CA GLY A 3 21.05 -29.18 -7.43
C GLY A 3 20.94 -27.83 -8.16
N GLU A 4 21.68 -27.65 -9.26
CA GLU A 4 21.76 -26.39 -10.01
C GLU A 4 20.38 -25.82 -10.38
N LYS A 5 19.46 -26.65 -10.89
CA LYS A 5 18.08 -26.21 -11.21
C LYS A 5 17.26 -25.77 -10.00
N ALA A 6 17.47 -26.44 -8.86
CA ALA A 6 16.76 -26.06 -7.63
C ALA A 6 17.31 -24.75 -7.05
N PHE A 7 18.60 -24.49 -7.26
CA PHE A 7 19.23 -23.22 -6.88
C PHE A 7 18.71 -22.07 -7.75
N GLU A 8 18.69 -22.24 -9.08
CA GLU A 8 18.17 -21.24 -10.03
C GLU A 8 16.71 -20.84 -9.71
N GLN A 9 15.84 -21.81 -9.45
CA GLN A 9 14.43 -21.50 -9.15
C GLN A 9 14.22 -20.85 -7.77
N ALA A 10 15.13 -21.07 -6.81
CA ALA A 10 14.97 -20.61 -5.44
C ALA A 10 15.76 -19.33 -5.12
N ALA A 11 16.87 -19.07 -5.83
CA ALA A 11 17.82 -18.02 -5.50
C ALA A 11 17.18 -16.62 -5.50
N GLY A 12 16.27 -16.33 -6.44
CA GLY A 12 15.56 -15.04 -6.49
C GLY A 12 14.61 -14.76 -5.31
N PHE A 13 14.28 -15.78 -4.51
CA PHE A 13 13.35 -15.68 -3.37
C PHE A 13 14.05 -15.77 -2.01
N LEU A 14 15.29 -16.25 -1.98
CA LEU A 14 16.09 -16.39 -0.76
C LEU A 14 16.88 -15.11 -0.49
N ARG A 15 16.47 -14.37 0.54
CA ARG A 15 17.16 -13.14 0.98
C ARG A 15 18.05 -13.45 2.18
N ILE A 16 19.31 -13.03 2.12
CA ILE A 16 20.29 -13.25 3.20
C ILE A 16 20.69 -11.88 3.77
N PRO A 17 20.19 -11.48 4.96
CA PRO A 17 20.39 -10.14 5.52
C PRO A 17 21.85 -9.76 5.81
N THR A 18 22.73 -10.75 6.00
CA THR A 18 24.15 -10.55 6.33
C THR A 18 25.09 -11.12 5.26
N ALA A 19 24.65 -11.11 4.00
CA ALA A 19 25.45 -11.66 2.90
C ALA A 19 26.70 -10.83 2.63
N VAL A 20 27.74 -11.50 2.14
CA VAL A 20 28.98 -10.85 1.68
C VAL A 20 28.72 -10.04 0.40
N ASN A 21 27.81 -10.50 -0.45
CA ASN A 21 27.38 -9.78 -1.64
C ASN A 21 26.13 -8.93 -1.32
N PRO A 22 26.18 -7.59 -1.51
CA PRO A 22 25.02 -6.71 -1.31
C PRO A 22 23.79 -7.13 -2.11
N LEU A 23 23.98 -7.77 -3.28
CA LEU A 23 22.88 -8.19 -4.15
C LEU A 23 22.04 -9.32 -3.57
N ASP A 24 22.59 -10.16 -2.69
CA ASP A 24 21.86 -11.26 -2.03
C ASP A 24 20.82 -10.77 -1.00
N THR A 25 20.83 -9.47 -0.68
CA THR A 25 19.78 -8.81 0.11
C THR A 25 18.60 -8.35 -0.74
N SER A 26 18.78 -8.30 -2.07
CA SER A 26 17.75 -7.89 -3.04
C SER A 26 17.10 -9.11 -3.71
N ALA A 27 16.02 -8.89 -4.47
CA ALA A 27 15.43 -9.96 -5.31
C ALA A 27 16.14 -10.12 -6.67
N VAL A 28 17.33 -9.53 -6.85
CA VAL A 28 18.09 -9.66 -8.09
C VAL A 28 18.61 -11.10 -8.22
N HIS A 29 18.29 -11.75 -9.33
CA HIS A 29 18.73 -13.11 -9.59
C HIS A 29 20.25 -13.16 -9.87
N PRO A 30 21.00 -14.19 -9.40
CA PRO A 30 22.45 -14.31 -9.64
C PRO A 30 22.87 -14.24 -11.11
N GLU A 31 22.00 -14.68 -12.03
CA GLU A 31 22.24 -14.58 -13.47
C GLU A 31 22.40 -13.12 -13.95
N SER A 32 21.78 -12.18 -13.24
CA SER A 32 21.82 -10.75 -13.54
C SER A 32 22.97 -10.01 -12.85
N TYR A 33 23.78 -10.67 -12.01
CA TYR A 33 24.90 -10.03 -11.30
C TYR A 33 25.92 -9.47 -12.26
N SER A 34 26.21 -10.20 -13.34
CA SER A 34 27.12 -9.77 -14.41
C SER A 34 26.74 -8.42 -15.02
N VAL A 35 25.43 -8.15 -15.15
CA VAL A 35 24.91 -6.89 -15.69
C VAL A 35 25.05 -5.77 -14.67
N VAL A 36 24.76 -6.03 -13.39
CA VAL A 36 24.89 -5.04 -12.32
C VAL A 36 26.36 -4.66 -12.11
N ASP A 37 27.28 -5.62 -12.18
CA ASP A 37 28.72 -5.38 -12.11
C ASP A 37 29.19 -4.51 -13.29
N ALA A 38 28.68 -4.74 -14.49
CA ALA A 38 28.97 -3.91 -15.66
C ALA A 38 28.44 -2.46 -15.50
N MET A 39 27.26 -2.29 -14.88
CA MET A 39 26.72 -0.97 -14.55
C MET A 39 27.59 -0.24 -13.52
N ALA A 40 28.01 -0.94 -12.47
CA ALA A 40 28.88 -0.40 -11.43
C ALA A 40 30.27 -0.01 -11.97
N GLY A 41 30.85 -0.86 -12.82
CA GLY A 41 32.12 -0.59 -13.50
C GLY A 41 32.06 0.64 -14.41
N LYS A 42 30.95 0.88 -15.12
CA LYS A 42 30.79 2.07 -15.96
C LYS A 42 30.78 3.38 -15.16
N LEU A 43 30.27 3.33 -13.94
CA LEU A 43 30.22 4.48 -13.03
C LEU A 43 31.44 4.57 -12.10
N ASN A 44 32.41 3.66 -12.22
CA ASN A 44 33.54 3.51 -11.28
C ASN A 44 33.10 3.48 -9.80
N THR A 45 31.94 2.88 -9.53
CA THR A 45 31.34 2.81 -8.20
C THR A 45 31.22 1.36 -7.77
N THR A 46 31.01 1.12 -6.48
CA THR A 46 30.71 -0.23 -5.99
C THR A 46 29.21 -0.53 -6.09
N VAL A 47 28.84 -1.81 -6.16
CA VAL A 47 27.43 -2.23 -6.19
C VAL A 47 26.66 -1.71 -4.97
N ALA A 48 27.30 -1.67 -3.80
CA ALA A 48 26.72 -1.11 -2.58
C ALA A 48 26.42 0.40 -2.70
N GLU A 49 27.32 1.17 -3.31
CA GLU A 49 27.11 2.60 -3.56
C GLU A 49 26.01 2.85 -4.60
N LEU A 50 25.91 1.99 -5.62
CA LEU A 50 24.84 2.04 -6.61
C LEU A 50 23.46 1.78 -5.98
N MET A 51 23.38 0.89 -4.98
CA MET A 51 22.17 0.64 -4.20
C MET A 51 21.78 1.81 -3.29
N ASN A 52 22.76 2.53 -2.74
CA ASN A 52 22.51 3.66 -1.83
C ASN A 52 22.25 4.98 -2.57
N SER A 53 22.77 5.15 -3.78
CA SER A 53 22.77 6.43 -4.48
C SER A 53 21.73 6.50 -5.60
N GLU A 54 20.66 7.26 -5.39
CA GLU A 54 19.64 7.50 -6.42
C GLU A 54 20.18 8.27 -7.64
N MET A 55 21.14 9.18 -7.44
CA MET A 55 21.74 9.97 -8.52
C MET A 55 22.46 9.10 -9.54
N LEU A 56 23.26 8.13 -9.08
CA LEU A 56 24.02 7.21 -9.93
C LEU A 56 23.09 6.34 -10.80
N ARG A 57 21.98 5.88 -10.22
CA ARG A 57 20.96 5.10 -10.92
C ARG A 57 20.25 5.87 -12.03
N LYS A 58 19.97 7.17 -11.81
CA LYS A 58 19.36 8.04 -12.83
C LYS A 58 20.31 8.40 -13.97
N GLN A 59 21.62 8.35 -13.74
CA GLN A 59 22.63 8.61 -14.77
C GLN A 59 22.87 7.42 -15.71
N LEU A 60 22.45 6.21 -15.32
CA LEU A 60 22.58 5.01 -16.15
C LEU A 60 21.55 4.99 -17.28
N LYS A 61 22.04 4.89 -18.52
CA LYS A 61 21.20 4.59 -19.69
C LYS A 61 21.04 3.08 -19.82
N LEU A 62 19.87 2.57 -19.43
CA LEU A 62 19.55 1.13 -19.45
C LEU A 62 19.66 0.51 -20.86
N GLU A 63 19.45 1.30 -21.91
CA GLU A 63 19.53 0.88 -23.31
C GLU A 63 20.90 0.31 -23.69
N GLU A 64 21.96 0.76 -23.02
CA GLU A 64 23.34 0.34 -23.32
C GLU A 64 23.70 -1.01 -22.67
N PHE A 65 22.84 -1.53 -21.79
CA PHE A 65 23.04 -2.79 -21.05
C PHE A 65 22.07 -3.88 -21.50
N VAL A 66 21.33 -3.65 -22.59
CA VAL A 66 20.46 -4.67 -23.19
C VAL A 66 21.33 -5.75 -23.81
N THR A 67 21.12 -6.99 -23.38
CA THR A 67 21.77 -8.18 -23.97
C THR A 67 20.70 -9.11 -24.53
N GLU A 68 21.09 -10.13 -25.30
CA GLU A 68 20.15 -11.14 -25.82
C GLU A 68 19.39 -11.88 -24.69
N LYS A 69 19.97 -11.95 -23.48
CA LYS A 69 19.37 -12.61 -22.31
C LYS A 69 18.64 -11.65 -21.37
N THR A 70 19.07 -10.38 -21.30
CA THR A 70 18.51 -9.37 -20.40
C THR A 70 17.90 -8.22 -21.20
N GLY A 71 16.58 -8.26 -21.37
CA GLY A 71 15.83 -7.21 -22.02
C GLY A 71 15.62 -5.97 -21.15
N LEU A 72 15.14 -4.89 -21.76
CA LEU A 72 14.70 -3.67 -21.08
C LEU A 72 13.75 -3.88 -19.87
N PRO A 73 12.74 -4.78 -19.89
CA PRO A 73 11.89 -5.00 -18.71
C PRO A 73 12.70 -5.52 -17.52
N THR A 74 13.58 -6.50 -17.73
CA THR A 74 14.46 -7.05 -16.69
C THR A 74 15.37 -5.97 -16.09
N LEU A 75 15.93 -5.10 -16.94
CA LEU A 75 16.79 -4.00 -16.48
C LEU A 75 16.02 -2.96 -15.63
N LYS A 76 14.77 -2.67 -16.00
CA LYS A 76 13.90 -1.79 -15.20
C LYS A 76 13.55 -2.43 -13.86
N ASP A 77 13.29 -3.72 -13.84
CA ASP A 77 13.00 -4.46 -12.60
C ASP A 77 14.22 -4.49 -11.69
N ILE A 78 15.42 -4.79 -12.22
CA ILE A 78 16.69 -4.71 -11.48
C ILE A 78 16.88 -3.30 -10.92
N MET A 79 16.65 -2.25 -11.71
CA MET A 79 16.80 -0.86 -11.25
C MET A 79 15.81 -0.53 -10.12
N SER A 80 14.58 -1.02 -10.22
CA SER A 80 13.56 -0.90 -9.17
C SER A 80 13.96 -1.66 -7.90
N GLU A 81 14.50 -2.87 -8.02
CA GLU A 81 14.98 -3.68 -6.90
C GLU A 81 16.21 -3.04 -6.23
N LEU A 82 17.17 -2.51 -6.99
CA LEU A 82 18.30 -1.77 -6.46
C LEU A 82 17.84 -0.52 -5.69
N SER A 83 16.74 0.11 -6.13
CA SER A 83 16.12 1.27 -5.45
C SER A 83 15.52 0.96 -4.09
N LYS A 84 14.97 -0.25 -3.92
CA LYS A 84 14.30 -0.70 -2.72
C LYS A 84 14.57 -2.20 -2.52
N PRO A 85 15.76 -2.57 -2.01
CA PRO A 85 16.11 -3.96 -1.83
C PRO A 85 15.11 -4.63 -0.91
N GLY A 86 14.46 -5.68 -1.41
CA GLY A 86 13.51 -6.46 -0.64
C GLY A 86 12.15 -5.79 -0.45
N ARG A 87 11.73 -4.92 -1.39
CA ARG A 87 10.38 -4.34 -1.47
C ARG A 87 9.36 -5.39 -1.02
N ASP A 88 8.73 -5.13 0.12
CA ASP A 88 7.55 -5.89 0.51
C ASP A 88 6.42 -5.44 -0.43
N PRO A 89 5.90 -6.31 -1.29
CA PRO A 89 4.80 -5.97 -2.19
C PRO A 89 3.48 -5.78 -1.43
N ARG A 90 3.44 -6.11 -0.13
CA ARG A 90 2.29 -5.77 0.72
C ARG A 90 2.18 -4.25 0.75
N SER A 91 1.02 -3.73 0.32
CA SER A 91 0.65 -2.34 0.55
C SER A 91 0.96 -2.01 2.00
N GLN A 92 1.72 -0.95 2.24
CA GLN A 92 1.97 -0.45 3.59
C GLN A 92 0.64 -0.44 4.33
N PHE A 93 0.55 -1.20 5.42
CA PHE A 93 -0.59 -1.11 6.32
C PHE A 93 -0.57 0.31 6.87
N GLU A 94 -1.32 1.21 6.27
CA GLU A 94 -1.68 2.48 6.88
C GLU A 94 -2.53 2.12 8.11
N VAL A 95 -1.86 2.11 9.27
CA VAL A 95 -2.48 1.99 10.58
C VAL A 95 -3.46 3.14 10.68
N PHE A 96 -4.73 2.83 10.45
CA PHE A 96 -5.81 3.76 10.59
C PHE A 96 -6.04 3.93 12.09
N GLU A 97 -5.47 4.97 12.65
CA GLU A 97 -5.77 5.33 14.03
C GLU A 97 -7.13 6.03 14.02
N PHE A 98 -8.13 5.37 14.60
CA PHE A 98 -9.36 6.05 15.03
C PHE A 98 -8.96 7.20 15.96
N ASP A 99 -9.73 8.29 15.95
CA ASP A 99 -9.44 9.44 16.82
C ASP A 99 -9.32 8.95 18.27
N ARG A 100 -8.13 9.11 18.86
CA ARG A 100 -7.76 8.52 20.16
C ARG A 100 -8.61 9.05 21.32
N ASN A 101 -9.43 10.08 21.08
CA ASN A 101 -10.27 10.71 22.10
C ASN A 101 -11.71 10.20 22.09
N VAL A 102 -12.11 9.39 21.10
CA VAL A 102 -13.50 8.93 20.94
C VAL A 102 -13.55 7.42 21.11
N HIS A 103 -13.96 6.98 22.31
CA HIS A 103 -14.08 5.56 22.63
C HIS A 103 -15.53 5.13 22.86
N THR A 104 -16.39 6.07 23.26
CA THR A 104 -17.79 5.77 23.56
C THR A 104 -18.74 6.65 22.77
N MET A 105 -19.98 6.16 22.64
CA MET A 105 -21.07 6.88 21.98
C MET A 105 -21.38 8.24 22.64
N GLY A 106 -21.05 8.39 23.93
CA GLY A 106 -21.25 9.62 24.70
C GLY A 106 -20.25 10.72 24.37
N ASP A 107 -19.11 10.36 23.76
CA ASP A 107 -18.06 11.30 23.36
C ASP A 107 -18.34 11.92 21.97
N LEU A 108 -19.35 11.40 21.27
CA LEU A 108 -19.73 11.87 19.94
C LEU A 108 -20.51 13.17 20.02
N ILE A 109 -20.00 14.18 19.32
CA ILE A 109 -20.67 15.47 19.17
C ILE A 109 -21.21 15.57 17.74
N VAL A 110 -22.47 16.00 17.61
CA VAL A 110 -23.06 16.29 16.31
C VAL A 110 -22.22 17.33 15.56
N GLY A 111 -21.88 17.05 14.31
CA GLY A 111 -20.99 17.85 13.47
C GLY A 111 -19.54 17.39 13.44
N MET A 112 -19.14 16.46 14.32
CA MET A 112 -17.79 15.90 14.33
C MET A 112 -17.53 15.06 13.07
N GLU A 113 -16.36 15.24 12.46
CA GLU A 113 -15.88 14.42 11.35
C GLU A 113 -14.90 13.38 11.87
N LEU A 114 -15.19 12.10 11.61
CA LEU A 114 -14.42 10.98 12.09
C LEU A 114 -14.04 10.05 10.93
N PRO A 115 -12.83 9.47 10.99
CA PRO A 115 -12.43 8.43 10.07
C PRO A 115 -13.15 7.12 10.48
N GLY A 116 -13.79 6.44 9.52
CA GLY A 116 -14.49 5.17 9.74
C GLY A 116 -14.28 4.14 8.64
N ILE A 117 -14.71 2.91 8.89
CA ILE A 117 -14.58 1.77 7.97
C ILE A 117 -15.95 1.18 7.68
N ILE A 118 -16.22 0.88 6.41
CA ILE A 118 -17.50 0.30 6.01
C ILE A 118 -17.57 -1.17 6.39
N THR A 119 -18.47 -1.50 7.32
CA THR A 119 -18.69 -2.85 7.83
C THR A 119 -19.72 -3.62 7.02
N ASN A 120 -20.72 -2.92 6.48
CA ASN A 120 -21.80 -3.54 5.73
C ASN A 120 -22.46 -2.55 4.77
N ILE A 121 -22.96 -3.04 3.64
CA ILE A 121 -23.64 -2.25 2.62
C ILE A 121 -25.04 -2.83 2.40
N THR A 122 -26.06 -1.99 2.48
CA THR A 122 -27.46 -2.38 2.24
C THR A 122 -28.06 -1.54 1.12
N ASN A 123 -29.26 -1.88 0.65
CA ASN A 123 -29.91 -1.12 -0.42
C ASN A 123 -30.29 0.31 -0.02
N PHE A 124 -30.44 0.58 1.29
CA PHE A 124 -30.86 1.89 1.80
C PHE A 124 -29.70 2.71 2.38
N GLY A 125 -28.47 2.18 2.41
CA GLY A 125 -27.33 2.86 3.00
C GLY A 125 -26.10 1.98 3.23
N ALA A 126 -25.18 2.47 4.05
CA ALA A 126 -23.99 1.74 4.47
C ALA A 126 -23.80 1.89 5.99
N PHE A 127 -23.33 0.82 6.62
CA PHE A 127 -22.90 0.83 8.01
C PHE A 127 -21.42 1.12 8.09
N VAL A 128 -21.05 2.04 8.98
CA VAL A 128 -19.69 2.52 9.17
C VAL A 128 -19.32 2.39 10.63
N ASP A 129 -18.24 1.67 10.90
CA ASP A 129 -17.60 1.61 12.21
C ASP A 129 -16.65 2.80 12.36
N ILE A 130 -16.89 3.60 13.39
CA ILE A 130 -16.08 4.77 13.76
C ILE A 130 -15.30 4.55 15.07
N GLY A 131 -15.25 3.32 15.58
CA GLY A 131 -14.45 2.95 16.76
C GLY A 131 -15.17 3.08 18.11
N VAL A 132 -16.51 3.25 18.12
CA VAL A 132 -17.33 3.42 19.34
C VAL A 132 -18.13 2.18 19.74
N HIS A 133 -17.72 1.00 19.26
CA HIS A 133 -18.39 -0.30 19.43
C HIS A 133 -19.83 -0.38 18.89
N GLN A 134 -20.28 0.65 18.19
CA GLN A 134 -21.61 0.74 17.60
C GLN A 134 -21.51 1.35 16.21
N ASP A 135 -21.97 0.58 15.22
CA ASP A 135 -21.98 1.03 13.83
C ASP A 135 -22.96 2.20 13.65
N GLY A 136 -22.50 3.21 12.91
CA GLY A 136 -23.36 4.28 12.43
C GLY A 136 -23.92 3.98 11.04
N LEU A 137 -25.12 4.46 10.78
CA LEU A 137 -25.78 4.29 9.49
C LEU A 137 -25.60 5.56 8.65
N VAL A 138 -25.06 5.41 7.45
CA VAL A 138 -25.10 6.42 6.39
C VAL A 138 -26.24 6.08 5.44
N HIS A 139 -27.28 6.92 5.40
CA HIS A 139 -28.38 6.74 4.47
C HIS A 139 -27.91 6.92 3.02
N VAL A 140 -28.55 6.28 2.04
CA VAL A 140 -28.17 6.37 0.61
C VAL A 140 -28.09 7.81 0.09
N SER A 141 -28.98 8.68 0.58
CA SER A 141 -28.99 10.11 0.25
C SER A 141 -27.84 10.91 0.86
N GLN A 142 -27.13 10.32 1.83
CA GLN A 142 -26.01 10.89 2.56
C GLN A 142 -24.65 10.27 2.14
N LEU A 143 -24.64 9.31 1.21
CA LEU A 143 -23.42 8.69 0.69
C LEU A 143 -22.62 9.62 -0.22
N ALA A 144 -23.30 10.49 -0.99
CA ALA A 144 -22.67 11.39 -1.94
C ALA A 144 -23.49 12.67 -2.17
N ASP A 145 -22.88 13.68 -2.78
CA ASP A 145 -23.54 14.92 -3.22
C ASP A 145 -24.38 14.78 -4.50
N ARG A 146 -24.49 13.55 -5.02
CA ARG A 146 -25.30 13.19 -6.20
C ARG A 146 -26.34 12.14 -5.84
N TYR A 147 -27.34 11.95 -6.70
CA TYR A 147 -28.28 10.85 -6.56
C TYR A 147 -27.56 9.51 -6.71
N VAL A 148 -27.76 8.61 -5.75
CA VAL A 148 -27.15 7.27 -5.71
C VAL A 148 -28.28 6.26 -5.81
N SER A 149 -28.32 5.49 -6.89
CA SER A 149 -29.27 4.38 -7.07
C SER A 149 -28.83 3.12 -6.33
N ASN A 150 -27.52 2.85 -6.30
CA ASN A 150 -26.95 1.69 -5.62
C ASN A 150 -25.76 2.11 -4.76
N PRO A 151 -25.81 1.92 -3.43
CA PRO A 151 -24.70 2.20 -2.52
C PRO A 151 -23.37 1.55 -2.93
N ASN A 152 -23.40 0.35 -3.54
CA ASN A 152 -22.20 -0.37 -3.98
C ASN A 152 -21.41 0.35 -5.09
N GLU A 153 -21.99 1.32 -5.77
CA GLU A 153 -21.28 2.14 -6.77
C GLU A 153 -20.44 3.24 -6.13
N VAL A 154 -20.77 3.63 -4.89
CA VAL A 154 -20.11 4.73 -4.16
C VAL A 154 -19.15 4.19 -3.12
N VAL A 155 -19.51 3.06 -2.52
CA VAL A 155 -18.78 2.47 -1.41
C VAL A 155 -18.53 0.98 -1.58
N THR A 156 -17.41 0.50 -1.03
CA THR A 156 -17.05 -0.91 -0.98
C THR A 156 -16.86 -1.40 0.45
N LEU A 157 -17.02 -2.71 0.67
CA LEU A 157 -16.80 -3.33 1.97
C LEU A 157 -15.35 -3.12 2.42
N ASN A 158 -15.15 -2.82 3.70
CA ASN A 158 -13.85 -2.46 4.31
C ASN A 158 -13.19 -1.20 3.73
N GLN A 159 -13.93 -0.38 2.97
CA GLN A 159 -13.42 0.91 2.53
C GLN A 159 -13.29 1.87 3.71
N LYS A 160 -12.17 2.58 3.77
CA LYS A 160 -11.95 3.70 4.68
C LYS A 160 -12.66 4.93 4.14
N VAL A 161 -13.49 5.56 4.97
CA VAL A 161 -14.28 6.74 4.61
C VAL A 161 -14.23 7.78 5.71
N MET A 162 -14.38 9.05 5.34
CA MET A 162 -14.60 10.13 6.30
C MET A 162 -16.10 10.35 6.43
N VAL A 163 -16.59 10.37 7.67
CA VAL A 163 -18.01 10.53 7.99
C VAL A 163 -18.21 11.64 8.99
N ARG A 164 -19.32 12.37 8.85
CA ARG A 164 -19.76 13.41 9.78
C ARG A 164 -20.94 12.91 10.60
N VAL A 165 -20.90 13.13 11.91
CA VAL A 165 -21.99 12.79 12.83
C VAL A 165 -23.16 13.77 12.63
N LEU A 166 -24.31 13.28 12.19
CA LEU A 166 -25.53 14.09 12.06
C LEU A 166 -26.39 14.05 13.32
N GLU A 167 -26.51 12.87 13.92
CA GLU A 167 -27.38 12.64 15.07
C GLU A 167 -26.85 11.47 15.89
N VAL A 168 -26.96 11.59 17.21
CA VAL A 168 -26.58 10.54 18.16
C VAL A 168 -27.74 10.31 19.12
N ASP A 169 -28.32 9.11 19.09
CA ASP A 169 -29.33 8.66 20.04
C ASP A 169 -28.72 7.60 20.95
N VAL A 170 -28.24 8.03 22.11
CA VAL A 170 -27.62 7.16 23.13
C VAL A 170 -28.65 6.19 23.73
N ALA A 171 -29.91 6.60 23.86
CA ALA A 171 -30.96 5.75 24.44
C ALA A 171 -31.29 4.56 23.53
N ARG A 172 -31.31 4.78 22.22
CA ARG A 172 -31.58 3.74 21.22
C ARG A 172 -30.33 3.11 20.61
N LYS A 173 -29.13 3.56 21.01
CA LYS A 173 -27.84 3.17 20.43
C LYS A 173 -27.82 3.32 18.90
N ARG A 174 -28.23 4.48 18.39
CA ARG A 174 -28.21 4.79 16.96
C ARG A 174 -27.34 6.00 16.68
N ILE A 175 -26.50 5.90 15.65
CA ILE A 175 -25.68 7.00 15.12
C ILE A 175 -26.08 7.20 13.67
N ASN A 176 -26.46 8.43 13.33
CA ASN A 176 -26.73 8.82 11.95
C ASN A 176 -25.50 9.56 11.42
N LEU A 177 -24.96 9.06 10.32
CA LEU A 177 -23.71 9.54 9.74
C LEU A 177 -23.96 10.06 8.32
N SER A 178 -23.11 10.97 7.86
CA SER A 178 -23.10 11.46 6.49
C SER A 178 -21.71 11.44 5.89
N MET A 179 -21.60 11.05 4.63
CA MET A 179 -20.36 11.14 3.84
C MET A 179 -20.34 12.40 2.96
N LYS A 180 -21.39 13.23 3.01
CA LYS A 180 -21.44 14.49 2.25
C LYS A 180 -20.50 15.51 2.87
N LYS A 181 -19.71 16.17 2.01
CA LYS A 181 -18.76 17.21 2.44
C LYS A 181 -19.42 18.56 2.75
N ASN A 182 -20.67 18.76 2.34
CA ASN A 182 -21.35 20.04 2.48
C ASN A 182 -22.45 19.99 3.55
N GLY A 183 -22.32 20.85 4.56
CA GLY A 183 -23.43 21.46 5.28
C GLY A 183 -23.40 22.94 4.97
#